data_AF-J2LBP3-F1
#
_entry.id   AF-J2LBP3-F1
#
_cell.length_a   1.000
_cell.length_b   1.000
_cell.length_c   1.000
_cell.angle_alpha   90.00
_cell.angle_beta   90.00
_cell.angle_gamma   90.00
#
_symmetry.space_group_name_H-M   'P 1'
#
loop_
_entity.id
_entity.type
_entity.pdbx_description
1 polymer ?
#
loop_
_entity_poly.entity_id
_entity_poly.type
_entity_poly.pdbx_seq_one_letter_code
_entity_poly.pdbx_strand_id
1 'polypeptide(L)'
;MKKLIPAVTALFILSGCAATNKPASKTPATDKSATPSVVTPAPAAQPARVSTAEGQTQDYASRMMQCRKELDALQMYSATKHQQFSAEFNRTAGQLKKYLEVKNNIGMDVNDLAMPKYQFAIRDVCFRIKTQLATSIVTAK
;
A
#
# COMPACT_ATOMS: atom_id res chain seq x y z
N MET A 1 -27.60 -17.20 -44.69
CA MET A 1 -26.73 -16.42 -45.61
C MET A 1 -25.43 -16.10 -44.88
N LYS A 2 -24.29 -16.21 -45.59
CA LYS A 2 -22.93 -16.27 -45.03
C LYS A 2 -22.39 -14.89 -44.59
N LYS A 3 -21.70 -14.90 -43.44
CA LYS A 3 -20.44 -14.21 -43.04
C LYS A 3 -20.28 -12.70 -43.27
N LEU A 4 -19.76 -12.00 -42.24
CA LEU A 4 -18.38 -11.43 -42.24
C LEU A 4 -18.06 -10.79 -40.87
N ILE A 5 -17.00 -11.31 -40.22
CA ILE A 5 -16.33 -10.73 -39.05
C ILE A 5 -14.97 -10.22 -39.57
N PRO A 6 -14.59 -8.96 -39.36
CA PRO A 6 -13.21 -8.55 -39.47
C PRO A 6 -12.56 -8.54 -38.08
N ALA A 7 -11.62 -9.46 -37.89
CA ALA A 7 -10.63 -9.40 -36.84
C ALA A 7 -9.64 -8.26 -37.14
N VAL A 8 -9.47 -7.33 -36.21
CA VAL A 8 -8.38 -6.34 -36.27
C VAL A 8 -7.40 -6.67 -35.15
N THR A 9 -6.36 -7.40 -35.54
CA THR A 9 -5.19 -7.72 -34.74
C THR A 9 -4.27 -6.50 -34.73
N ALA A 10 -4.28 -5.72 -33.65
CA ALA A 10 -3.30 -4.66 -33.43
C ALA A 10 -2.19 -5.17 -32.48
N LEU A 11 -1.03 -5.42 -33.08
CA LEU A 11 0.20 -5.87 -32.46
C LEU A 11 0.86 -4.69 -31.72
N PHE A 12 0.81 -4.68 -30.39
CA PHE A 12 1.53 -3.70 -29.57
C PHE A 12 2.98 -4.17 -29.35
N ILE A 13 3.92 -3.46 -29.95
CA ILE A 13 5.36 -3.68 -29.80
C ILE A 13 5.79 -3.00 -28.48
N LEU A 14 6.05 -3.78 -27.43
CA LEU A 14 6.67 -3.28 -26.20
C LEU A 14 8.17 -3.11 -26.42
N SER A 15 8.61 -1.87 -26.66
CA SER A 15 10.03 -1.48 -26.56
C SER A 15 10.41 -1.40 -25.08
N GLY A 16 11.28 -2.31 -24.64
CA GLY A 16 11.84 -2.31 -23.29
C GLY A 16 13.11 -1.46 -23.22
N CYS A 17 13.16 -0.49 -22.31
CA CYS A 17 14.41 0.18 -21.92
C CYS A 17 15.09 -0.61 -20.80
N ALA A 18 16.21 -1.27 -21.10
CA ALA A 18 17.10 -1.85 -20.11
C ALA A 18 18.11 -0.78 -19.64
N ALA A 19 18.01 -0.34 -18.38
CA ALA A 19 19.04 0.48 -17.75
C ALA A 19 20.11 -0.43 -17.12
N THR A 20 21.26 -0.52 -17.77
CA THR A 20 22.49 -1.17 -17.29
C THR A 20 23.05 -0.41 -16.08
N ASN A 21 23.00 -1.01 -14.88
CA ASN A 21 23.82 -0.58 -13.74
C ASN A 21 25.19 -1.26 -13.82
N LYS A 22 26.24 -0.48 -14.08
CA LYS A 22 27.63 -0.94 -14.11
C LYS A 22 28.25 -0.72 -12.72
N PRO A 23 28.73 -1.77 -12.02
CA PRO A 23 29.47 -1.60 -10.78
C PRO A 23 30.97 -1.50 -11.10
N ALA A 24 31.62 -0.43 -10.67
CA ALA A 24 33.06 -0.42 -10.42
C ALA A 24 33.46 0.85 -9.67
N SER A 25 33.99 0.70 -8.46
CA SER A 25 35.45 0.86 -8.31
C SER A 25 35.92 0.39 -6.94
N LYS A 26 37.05 -0.30 -6.98
CA LYS A 26 37.80 -0.84 -5.86
C LYS A 26 38.65 0.27 -5.22
N THR A 27 38.95 0.01 -3.95
CA THR A 27 39.84 0.62 -2.93
C THR A 27 41.18 1.18 -3.43
N PRO A 28 41.86 2.07 -2.67
CA PRO A 28 42.80 1.58 -1.63
C PRO A 28 42.88 2.42 -0.32
N ALA A 29 43.39 1.74 0.71
CA ALA A 29 43.61 2.22 2.06
C ALA A 29 44.70 3.30 2.18
N THR A 30 44.58 4.19 3.17
CA THR A 30 45.75 4.76 3.88
C THR A 30 45.37 5.12 5.32
N ASP A 31 46.34 4.83 6.18
CA ASP A 31 46.45 4.87 7.63
C ASP A 31 46.00 6.13 8.41
N LYS A 32 45.65 5.84 9.68
CA LYS A 32 45.85 6.63 10.92
C LYS A 32 45.24 8.03 11.02
N SER A 33 44.26 8.14 11.91
CA SER A 33 44.51 8.85 13.17
C SER A 33 43.46 8.47 14.22
N ALA A 34 43.93 8.05 15.39
CA ALA A 34 43.10 7.76 16.54
C ALA A 34 42.64 9.07 17.18
N THR A 35 41.35 9.37 17.08
CA THR A 35 40.66 10.34 17.95
C THR A 35 39.79 9.56 18.94
N PRO A 36 39.88 9.82 20.25
CA PRO A 36 39.00 9.19 21.22
C PRO A 36 37.58 9.68 20.99
N SER A 37 36.74 8.78 20.48
CA SER A 37 35.31 9.00 20.31
C SER A 37 34.69 9.12 21.70
N VAL A 38 34.27 10.33 22.06
CA VAL A 38 33.34 10.53 23.18
C VAL A 38 32.09 9.72 22.86
N VAL A 39 31.86 8.65 23.63
CA VAL A 39 30.66 7.84 23.53
C VAL A 39 29.52 8.68 24.10
N THR A 40 28.84 9.43 23.24
CA THR A 40 27.47 9.86 23.54
C THR A 40 26.63 8.60 23.65
N PRO A 41 25.90 8.36 24.75
CA PRO A 41 24.97 7.25 24.81
C PRO A 41 23.93 7.44 23.70
N ALA A 42 23.89 6.51 22.75
CA ALA A 42 22.77 6.41 21.83
C ALA A 42 21.48 6.30 22.68
N PRO A 43 20.40 7.04 22.36
CA PRO A 43 19.12 6.82 23.03
C PRO A 43 18.76 5.35 22.88
N ALA A 44 18.54 4.69 24.02
CA ALA A 44 18.10 3.31 24.08
C ALA A 44 16.97 3.11 23.06
N ALA A 45 17.19 2.21 22.09
CA ALA A 45 16.16 1.81 21.15
C ALA A 45 14.95 1.39 21.99
N GLN A 46 13.86 2.15 21.87
CA GLN A 46 12.61 1.79 22.52
C GLN A 46 12.25 0.37 22.08
N PRO A 47 11.86 -0.53 23.00
CA PRO A 47 11.42 -1.86 22.62
C PRO A 47 10.30 -1.68 21.61
N ALA A 48 10.48 -2.27 20.41
CA ALA A 48 9.40 -2.40 19.45
C ALA A 48 8.22 -3.01 20.22
N ARG A 49 7.13 -2.24 20.36
CA ARG A 49 5.93 -2.74 21.06
C ARG A 49 5.53 -4.01 20.35
N VAL A 50 5.73 -5.14 21.01
CA VAL A 50 5.21 -6.43 20.54
C VAL A 50 3.70 -6.29 20.62
N SER A 51 3.11 -5.88 19.51
CA SER A 51 1.67 -5.79 19.40
C SER A 51 1.19 -7.24 19.33
N THR A 52 0.50 -7.67 20.36
CA THR A 52 -0.20 -8.96 20.34
C THR A 52 -1.14 -8.99 19.13
N ALA A 53 -1.40 -10.18 18.58
CA ALA A 53 -2.31 -10.33 17.43
C ALA A 53 -3.68 -9.69 17.68
N GLU A 54 -4.13 -9.69 18.94
CA GLU A 54 -5.35 -9.02 19.40
C GLU A 54 -5.24 -7.49 19.33
N GLY A 55 -4.14 -6.90 19.79
CA GLY A 55 -3.88 -5.47 19.69
C GLY A 55 -3.72 -4.97 18.25
N GLN A 56 -3.13 -5.78 17.37
CA GLN A 56 -3.05 -5.51 15.92
C GLN A 56 -4.44 -5.49 15.28
N THR A 57 -5.32 -6.41 15.69
CA THR A 57 -6.69 -6.52 15.15
C THR A 57 -7.55 -5.34 15.61
N GLN A 58 -7.41 -4.91 16.86
CA GLN A 58 -8.11 -3.75 17.39
C GLN A 58 -7.64 -2.45 16.73
N ASP A 59 -6.31 -2.27 16.55
CA ASP A 59 -5.75 -1.12 15.81
C ASP A 59 -6.28 -1.07 14.37
N TYR A 60 -6.33 -2.21 13.69
CA TYR A 60 -6.87 -2.30 12.35
C TYR A 60 -8.34 -1.86 12.30
N ALA A 61 -9.21 -2.38 13.17
CA ALA A 61 -10.62 -2.03 13.22
C ALA A 61 -10.83 -0.53 13.47
N SER A 62 -10.11 0.06 14.43
CA SER A 62 -10.17 1.50 14.73
C SER A 62 -9.73 2.34 13.53
N ARG A 63 -8.64 1.96 12.84
CA ARG A 63 -8.15 2.68 11.65
C ARG A 63 -9.11 2.57 10.47
N MET A 64 -9.82 1.46 10.34
CA MET A 64 -10.87 1.29 9.32
C MET A 64 -12.08 2.19 9.58
N MET A 65 -12.54 2.27 10.84
CA MET A 65 -13.62 3.20 11.19
C MET A 65 -13.22 4.65 10.92
N GLN A 66 -11.98 5.02 11.25
CA GLN A 66 -11.48 6.36 10.97
C GLN A 66 -11.41 6.65 9.47
N CYS A 67 -10.90 5.71 8.67
CA CYS A 67 -10.88 5.80 7.22
C CYS A 67 -12.28 6.02 6.62
N ARG A 68 -13.30 5.35 7.16
CA ARG A 68 -14.68 5.55 6.71
C ARG A 68 -15.19 6.96 7.01
N LYS A 69 -14.92 7.47 8.22
CA LYS A 69 -15.27 8.85 8.58
C LYS A 69 -14.57 9.88 7.69
N GLU A 70 -13.31 9.65 7.36
CA GLU A 70 -12.54 10.52 6.45
C GLU A 70 -13.13 10.48 5.03
N LEU A 71 -13.58 9.32 4.55
CA LEU A 71 -14.29 9.21 3.29
C LEU A 71 -15.59 10.00 3.31
N ASP A 72 -16.41 9.85 4.34
CA ASP A 72 -17.69 10.55 4.47
C ASP A 72 -17.46 12.08 4.53
N ALA A 73 -16.42 12.54 5.22
CA ALA A 73 -16.03 13.96 5.26
C ALA A 73 -15.61 14.50 3.88
N LEU A 74 -14.96 13.68 3.04
CA LEU A 74 -14.55 14.07 1.69
C LEU A 74 -15.74 14.47 0.81
N GLN A 75 -16.94 13.96 1.10
CA GLN A 75 -18.17 14.33 0.38
C GLN A 75 -18.44 15.83 0.42
N MET A 76 -18.08 16.52 1.51
CA MET A 76 -18.29 17.96 1.64
C MET A 76 -17.41 18.79 0.69
N TYR A 77 -16.27 18.23 0.26
CA TYR A 77 -15.32 18.92 -0.62
C TYR A 77 -15.46 18.47 -2.08
N SER A 78 -15.79 17.20 -2.33
CA SER A 78 -15.95 16.68 -3.69
C SER A 78 -16.79 15.41 -3.73
N ALA A 79 -18.02 15.53 -4.24
CA ALA A 79 -18.90 14.39 -4.47
C ALA A 79 -18.29 13.36 -5.44
N THR A 80 -17.60 13.81 -6.48
CA THR A 80 -16.93 12.94 -7.45
C THR A 80 -15.81 12.12 -6.81
N LYS A 81 -14.93 12.75 -6.03
CA LYS A 81 -13.86 12.02 -5.33
C LYS A 81 -14.40 11.09 -4.28
N HIS A 82 -15.42 11.51 -3.53
CA HIS A 82 -16.13 10.65 -2.59
C HIS A 82 -16.68 9.38 -3.28
N GLN A 83 -17.38 9.53 -4.41
CA GLN A 83 -17.91 8.38 -5.14
C GLN A 83 -16.80 7.43 -5.65
N GLN A 84 -15.72 7.99 -6.20
CA GLN A 84 -14.58 7.21 -6.67
C GLN A 84 -13.96 6.37 -5.55
N PHE A 85 -13.63 6.99 -4.42
CA PHE A 85 -13.03 6.30 -3.30
C PHE A 85 -14.00 5.35 -2.59
N SER A 86 -15.29 5.66 -2.54
CA SER A 86 -16.31 4.75 -2.00
C SER A 86 -16.41 3.47 -2.83
N ALA A 87 -16.42 3.60 -4.16
CA ALA A 87 -16.40 2.43 -5.05
C ALA A 87 -15.13 1.59 -4.86
N GLU A 88 -13.96 2.23 -4.77
CA GLU A 88 -12.68 1.55 -4.60
C GLU A 88 -12.57 0.84 -3.23
N PHE A 89 -13.01 1.50 -2.16
CA PHE A 89 -13.05 0.94 -0.81
C PHE A 89 -13.98 -0.28 -0.76
N ASN A 90 -15.20 -0.15 -1.29
CA ASN A 90 -16.18 -1.24 -1.30
C ASN A 90 -15.71 -2.41 -2.18
N ARG A 91 -15.04 -2.14 -3.30
CA ARG A 91 -14.44 -3.18 -4.15
C ARG A 91 -13.41 -3.99 -3.38
N THR A 92 -12.49 -3.32 -2.69
CA THR A 92 -11.41 -3.97 -1.94
C THR A 92 -11.97 -4.77 -0.76
N ALA A 93 -12.93 -4.21 -0.02
CA ALA A 93 -13.62 -4.91 1.05
C ALA A 93 -14.41 -6.13 0.54
N GLY A 94 -15.07 -6.01 -0.61
CA GLY A 94 -15.79 -7.11 -1.24
C GLY A 94 -14.89 -8.25 -1.69
N GLN A 95 -13.69 -7.94 -2.19
CA GLN A 95 -12.69 -8.95 -2.53
C GLN A 95 -12.15 -9.66 -1.28
N LEU A 96 -11.86 -8.91 -0.20
CA LEU A 96 -11.48 -9.51 1.07
C LEU A 96 -12.58 -10.44 1.60
N LYS A 97 -13.85 -10.02 1.54
CA LYS A 97 -14.98 -10.86 1.96
C LYS A 97 -15.02 -12.19 1.21
N LYS A 98 -14.89 -12.17 -0.13
CA LYS A 98 -14.84 -13.39 -0.95
C LYS A 98 -13.67 -14.29 -0.56
N TYR A 99 -12.51 -13.72 -0.27
CA TYR A 99 -11.38 -14.49 0.25
C TYR A 99 -11.70 -15.13 1.60
N LEU A 100 -12.29 -14.38 2.54
CA LEU A 100 -12.64 -14.90 3.86
C LEU A 100 -13.66 -16.06 3.79
N GLU A 101 -14.55 -16.05 2.81
CA GLU A 101 -15.51 -17.13 2.54
C GLU A 101 -14.82 -18.44 2.14
N VAL A 102 -13.67 -18.37 1.46
CA VAL A 102 -12.93 -19.54 0.97
C VAL A 102 -11.65 -19.84 1.74
N LYS A 103 -11.23 -18.98 2.68
CA LYS A 103 -9.91 -19.05 3.35
C LYS A 103 -9.60 -20.40 4.01
N ASN A 104 -10.65 -21.08 4.50
CA ASN A 104 -10.52 -22.36 5.19
C ASN A 104 -10.45 -23.56 4.20
N ASN A 105 -10.71 -23.31 2.91
CA ASN A 105 -10.76 -24.32 1.83
C ASN A 105 -9.59 -24.18 0.85
N ILE A 106 -8.58 -23.36 1.16
CA ILE A 106 -7.39 -23.12 0.35
C ILE A 106 -6.12 -23.45 1.14
N GLY A 107 -5.03 -23.72 0.41
CA GLY A 107 -3.73 -24.04 0.99
C GLY A 107 -3.15 -22.92 1.87
N MET A 108 -2.33 -23.28 2.85
CA MET A 108 -1.71 -22.30 3.77
C MET A 108 -0.81 -21.31 3.03
N ASP A 109 -0.10 -21.77 2.00
CA ASP A 109 0.74 -20.94 1.12
C ASP A 109 -0.06 -19.82 0.42
N VAL A 110 -1.29 -20.12 0.00
CA VAL A 110 -2.20 -19.14 -0.58
C VAL A 110 -2.69 -18.16 0.48
N ASN A 111 -3.01 -18.64 1.69
CA ASN A 111 -3.45 -17.79 2.81
C ASN A 111 -2.35 -16.80 3.23
N ASP A 112 -1.11 -17.29 3.34
CA ASP A 112 0.07 -16.49 3.72
C ASP A 112 0.34 -15.36 2.73
N LEU A 113 0.02 -15.56 1.45
CA LEU A 113 0.13 -14.52 0.43
C LEU A 113 -1.10 -13.60 0.36
N ALA A 114 -2.30 -14.17 0.46
CA ALA A 114 -3.54 -13.45 0.20
C ALA A 114 -3.91 -12.48 1.34
N MET A 115 -3.77 -12.91 2.60
CA MET A 115 -4.16 -12.09 3.75
C MET A 115 -3.39 -10.76 3.80
N PRO A 116 -2.04 -10.73 3.71
CA PRO A 116 -1.29 -9.47 3.74
C PRO A 116 -1.60 -8.58 2.54
N LYS A 117 -1.86 -9.17 1.37
CA LYS A 117 -2.24 -8.43 0.16
C LYS A 117 -3.53 -7.64 0.35
N TYR A 118 -4.57 -8.25 0.92
CA TYR A 118 -5.82 -7.56 1.20
C TYR A 118 -5.69 -6.51 2.30
N GLN A 119 -4.94 -6.81 3.38
CA GLN A 119 -4.67 -5.85 4.44
C GLN A 119 -3.95 -4.61 3.89
N PHE A 120 -2.95 -4.80 3.03
CA PHE A 120 -2.25 -3.70 2.38
C PHE A 120 -3.17 -2.92 1.44
N ALA A 121 -3.94 -3.60 0.58
CA ALA A 121 -4.83 -2.94 -0.37
C ALA A 121 -5.84 -2.02 0.33
N ILE A 122 -6.44 -2.47 1.44
CA ILE A 122 -7.37 -1.63 2.20
C ILE A 122 -6.65 -0.44 2.84
N ARG A 123 -5.46 -0.66 3.41
CA ARG A 123 -4.65 0.42 4.00
C ARG A 123 -4.22 1.46 2.97
N ASP A 124 -3.89 1.05 1.76
CA ASP A 124 -3.53 1.95 0.66
C ASP A 124 -4.71 2.87 0.29
N VAL A 125 -5.90 2.29 0.08
CA VAL A 125 -7.11 3.07 -0.21
C VAL A 125 -7.39 4.07 0.90
N CYS A 126 -7.29 3.65 2.17
CA CYS A 126 -7.47 4.54 3.31
C CYS A 126 -6.44 5.67 3.39
N PHE A 127 -5.18 5.38 3.06
CA PHE A 127 -4.15 6.42 3.01
C PHE A 127 -4.45 7.44 1.91
N ARG A 128 -4.85 6.98 0.73
CA ARG A 128 -5.21 7.87 -0.40
C ARG A 128 -6.43 8.73 -0.10
N ILE A 129 -7.45 8.18 0.58
CA ILE A 129 -8.60 8.95 1.08
C ILE A 129 -8.12 10.07 2.01
N LYS A 130 -7.30 9.73 3.00
CA LYS A 130 -6.76 10.70 3.95
C LYS A 130 -5.99 11.81 3.28
N THR A 131 -5.08 11.47 2.36
CA THR A 131 -4.29 12.44 1.61
C THR A 131 -5.17 13.34 0.74
N GLN A 132 -6.19 12.76 0.08
CA GLN A 132 -7.11 13.53 -0.73
C GLN A 132 -7.92 14.51 0.14
N LEU A 133 -8.46 14.05 1.27
CA LEU A 133 -9.19 14.90 2.20
C LEU A 133 -8.31 16.03 2.73
N ALA A 134 -7.09 15.72 3.18
CA ALA A 134 -6.14 16.74 3.65
C ALA A 134 -5.83 17.78 2.57
N THR A 135 -5.63 17.35 1.33
CA THR A 135 -5.41 18.25 0.20
C THR A 135 -6.64 19.14 -0.01
N SER A 136 -7.83 18.55 -0.05
CA SER A 136 -9.09 19.29 -0.21
C SER A 136 -9.32 20.31 0.89
N ILE A 137 -8.96 20.02 2.14
CA ILE A 137 -9.03 20.96 3.27
C ILE A 137 -8.10 22.16 3.04
N VAL A 138 -6.86 21.92 2.63
CA VAL A 138 -5.85 22.98 2.45
C VAL A 138 -6.13 23.84 1.21
N THR A 139 -6.74 23.26 0.17
CA THR A 139 -7.00 23.95 -1.11
C THR A 139 -8.44 24.46 -1.25
N ALA A 140 -9.32 24.20 -0.30
CA ALA A 140 -10.69 24.72 -0.31
C ALA A 140 -10.64 26.26 -0.22
N LYS A 141 -11.22 26.93 -1.21
CA LYS A 141 -11.46 28.38 -1.23
C LYS A 141 -12.94 28.65 -1.12
#